data_AF-A0A2H0S9N7-F1
#
_entry.id   AF-A0A2H0S9N7-F1
#
_cell.length_a   1.000
_cell.length_b   1.000
_cell.length_c   1.000
_cell.angle_alpha   90.00
_cell.angle_beta   90.00
_cell.angle_gamma   90.00
#
_symmetry.space_group_name_H-M   'P 1'
#
loop_
_entity.id
_entity.type
_entity.pdbx_description
1 polymer ?
#
loop_
_entity_poly.entity_id
_entity_poly.type
_entity_poly.pdbx_seq_one_letter_code
_entity_poly.pdbx_strand_id
1 'polypeptide(L)'
;MKLGRLITKINGFSIIEVLLAITVFAIFSIGIFYLSLDTIGRNVNVQVGSEAIFYAQEGLEAARRIRDQNYLSLTNGDHGLNFTTDVWSFVPAPEDVDGFYERTVTVDDVYRDVNGDIADSGTFDPDTKKVTSEISWLFKGIFPKSVSLVTYISNWTGDDFVQTTCTEFDAGTYTDMESVAQPSPPADNCSIQLILEEEGSGFFSSVDVGDHGNDVYVDGSYAYIANNKVQAGFSVIDVSDVNNPYVVKDVDVGGRGRKITKSGNNVFLGIEKSNAGLGAVNVSSPASSSLSDTLDVDAYGNDMVVSGNYLFMGNSSSDDSFRIIDISNPTALNEVSSFDLNAVVQDVAISGSYAFLGLDDDLMAFRVVDIANVNSPTVVASIDVGEEVNSVYISGPFAYLGTEDSANSLYVVNISDPENPSVITSLNVGGEIQDLVVQDSYLYAAVDEQNVGLAAVNVSNPFSPTLVYNLDLTGKGTGVDADENYVYVTLDTNNKGLVIVGVTQASIVLSGTFESSVFDTNSTFTRYNFIEWDHVEVPGGDVRFQIRTASSVGGLSSATWVGPDGTNATYYEDSRTPIVIDPAASGVRYFQYKVFIDSDGANSPVINSVRVNFIP
;
A
#
# COMPACT_ATOMS: atom_id res chain seq x y z
N MET A 1 16.44 59.04 -122.30
CA MET A 1 15.46 60.14 -122.45
C MET A 1 14.95 60.49 -121.05
N LYS A 2 15.17 61.74 -120.60
CA LYS A 2 14.62 62.46 -119.41
C LYS A 2 14.67 61.74 -118.05
N LEU A 3 15.62 62.08 -117.17
CA LEU A 3 15.51 63.09 -116.08
C LEU A 3 14.19 63.05 -115.28
N GLY A 4 14.27 62.58 -114.03
CA GLY A 4 13.21 62.65 -113.02
C GLY A 4 13.82 62.64 -111.63
N ARG A 5 14.21 63.82 -111.14
CA ARG A 5 14.73 64.11 -109.80
C ARG A 5 13.56 64.04 -108.80
N LEU A 6 13.57 63.07 -107.89
CA LEU A 6 12.70 63.04 -106.71
C LEU A 6 13.59 63.30 -105.48
N ILE A 7 13.50 64.52 -104.97
CA ILE A 7 14.02 64.89 -103.66
C ILE A 7 13.01 64.35 -102.64
N THR A 8 13.32 63.23 -101.98
CA THR A 8 12.61 62.81 -100.78
C THR A 8 13.30 63.41 -99.56
N LYS A 9 12.52 64.18 -98.81
CA LYS A 9 12.88 64.90 -97.59
C LYS A 9 13.29 63.87 -96.52
N ILE A 10 14.59 63.76 -96.22
CA ILE A 10 15.07 63.00 -95.06
C ILE A 10 14.72 63.85 -93.83
N ASN A 11 13.68 63.46 -93.10
CA ASN A 11 13.44 64.00 -91.77
C ASN A 11 14.64 63.59 -90.91
N GLY A 12 15.44 64.55 -90.46
CA GLY A 12 16.59 64.29 -89.62
C GLY A 12 16.14 63.59 -88.35
N PHE A 13 16.70 62.41 -88.08
CA PHE A 13 16.66 61.80 -86.76
C PHE A 13 17.16 62.83 -85.75
N SER A 14 16.27 63.27 -84.86
CA SER A 14 16.69 64.11 -83.75
C SER A 14 17.64 63.26 -82.89
N ILE A 15 18.83 63.76 -82.60
CA ILE A 15 19.81 63.14 -81.69
C ILE A 15 19.13 62.68 -80.37
N ILE A 16 18.05 63.36 -79.97
CA ILE A 16 17.23 63.04 -78.81
C ILE A 16 16.54 61.67 -78.90
N GLU A 17 16.07 61.21 -80.06
CA GLU A 17 15.39 59.91 -80.20
C GLU A 17 16.37 58.74 -80.09
N VAL A 18 17.58 58.90 -80.64
CA VAL A 18 18.65 57.89 -80.51
C VAL A 18 19.13 57.83 -79.07
N LEU A 19 19.29 58.97 -78.40
CA LEU A 19 19.62 59.04 -76.98
C LEU A 19 18.52 58.39 -76.12
N LEU A 20 17.25 58.69 -76.41
CA LEU A 20 16.12 58.15 -75.66
C LEU A 20 16.00 56.63 -75.85
N ALA A 21 16.17 56.13 -77.08
CA ALA A 21 16.21 54.70 -77.39
C ALA A 21 17.38 53.98 -76.69
N ILE A 22 18.58 54.57 -76.67
CA ILE A 22 19.74 54.00 -75.95
C ILE A 22 19.49 53.99 -74.44
N THR A 23 18.93 55.05 -73.86
CA THR A 23 18.61 55.07 -72.42
C THR A 23 17.55 54.05 -72.04
N VAL A 24 16.49 53.93 -72.83
CA VAL A 24 15.44 52.93 -72.59
C VAL A 24 16.01 51.52 -72.75
N PHE A 25 16.80 51.28 -73.81
CA PHE A 25 17.47 49.99 -74.01
C PHE A 25 18.44 49.66 -72.86
N ALA A 26 19.20 50.63 -72.35
CA ALA A 26 20.10 50.43 -71.22
C ALA A 26 19.33 50.07 -69.94
N ILE A 27 18.21 50.75 -69.65
CA ILE A 27 17.36 50.44 -68.49
C ILE A 27 16.78 49.03 -68.62
N PHE A 28 16.24 48.66 -69.78
CA PHE A 28 15.74 47.30 -70.02
C PHE A 28 16.84 46.24 -69.94
N SER A 29 18.02 46.50 -70.50
CA SER A 29 19.16 45.56 -70.47
C SER A 29 19.64 45.31 -69.04
N ILE A 30 19.76 46.38 -68.23
CA ILE A 30 20.14 46.27 -66.82
C ILE A 30 19.05 45.52 -66.03
N GLY A 31 17.77 45.82 -66.30
CA GLY A 31 16.65 45.14 -65.66
C GLY A 31 16.61 43.64 -65.96
N ILE A 32 16.78 43.25 -67.23
CA ILE A 32 16.83 41.84 -67.66
C ILE A 32 18.05 41.12 -67.07
N PHE A 33 19.21 41.78 -67.05
CA PHE A 33 20.43 41.22 -66.48
C PHE A 33 20.28 40.99 -64.97
N TYR A 34 19.73 41.96 -64.24
CA TYR A 34 19.45 41.83 -62.81
C TYR A 34 18.44 40.70 -62.53
N LEU A 35 17.33 40.64 -63.27
CA LEU A 35 16.34 39.57 -63.14
C LEU A 35 16.93 38.18 -63.39
N SER A 36 17.85 38.08 -64.35
CA SER A 36 18.53 36.82 -64.68
C SER A 36 19.46 36.38 -63.56
N LEU A 37 20.25 37.29 -62.97
CA LEU A 37 21.09 37.00 -61.81
C LEU A 37 20.26 36.65 -60.56
N ASP A 38 19.16 37.37 -60.33
CA ASP A 38 18.22 37.06 -59.25
C ASP A 38 17.60 35.67 -59.42
N THR A 39 17.19 35.32 -60.64
CA THR A 39 16.62 34.00 -60.94
C THR A 39 17.63 32.88 -60.71
N ILE A 40 18.88 33.04 -61.16
CA ILE A 40 19.96 32.06 -60.90
C ILE A 40 20.20 31.94 -59.39
N GLY A 41 20.26 33.05 -58.66
CA GLY A 41 20.44 33.05 -57.21
C GLY A 41 19.32 32.33 -56.46
N ARG A 42 18.06 32.52 -56.89
CA ARG A 42 16.90 31.79 -56.36
C ARG A 42 16.97 30.30 -56.68
N ASN A 43 17.31 29.94 -57.91
CA ASN A 43 17.39 28.54 -58.32
C ASN A 43 18.46 27.78 -57.53
N VAL A 44 19.64 28.37 -57.33
CA VAL A 44 20.69 27.78 -56.47
C VAL A 44 20.20 27.65 -55.03
N ASN A 45 19.55 28.69 -54.49
CA ASN A 45 19.01 28.63 -53.13
C ASN A 45 17.93 27.54 -52.95
N VAL A 46 17.09 27.33 -53.96
CA VAL A 46 16.09 26.26 -53.97
C VAL A 46 16.77 24.89 -54.07
N GLN A 47 17.80 24.77 -54.91
CA GLN A 47 18.55 23.51 -55.07
C GLN A 47 19.23 23.10 -53.75
N VAL A 48 20.02 23.99 -53.14
CA VAL A 48 20.70 23.69 -51.86
C VAL A 48 19.70 23.43 -50.74
N GLY A 49 18.55 24.13 -50.75
CA GLY A 49 17.48 23.86 -49.80
C GLY A 49 16.83 22.48 -50.00
N SER A 50 16.69 22.03 -51.25
CA SER A 50 16.17 20.70 -51.57
C SER A 50 17.13 19.58 -51.19
N GLU A 51 18.44 19.79 -51.37
CA GLU A 51 19.49 18.87 -50.92
C GLU A 51 19.51 18.78 -49.39
N ALA A 52 19.45 19.92 -48.69
CA ALA A 52 19.35 19.94 -47.23
C ALA A 52 18.12 19.16 -46.70
N ILE A 53 16.96 19.24 -47.38
CA ILE A 53 15.79 18.43 -47.02
C ILE A 53 16.07 16.93 -47.19
N PHE A 54 16.80 16.53 -48.22
CA PHE A 54 17.15 15.12 -48.43
C PHE A 54 18.07 14.59 -47.31
N TYR A 55 19.09 15.35 -46.90
CA TYR A 55 19.94 14.96 -45.77
C TYR A 55 19.17 14.96 -44.44
N ALA A 56 18.20 15.86 -44.27
CA ALA A 56 17.32 15.86 -43.11
C ALA A 56 16.46 14.58 -43.07
N GLN A 57 15.90 14.17 -44.22
CA GLN A 57 15.14 12.93 -44.37
C GLN A 57 16.02 11.70 -44.08
N GLU A 58 17.23 11.66 -44.63
CA GLU A 58 18.20 10.59 -44.33
C GLU A 58 18.47 10.50 -42.82
N GLY A 59 18.62 11.64 -42.14
CA GLY A 59 18.81 11.66 -40.69
C GLY A 59 17.65 11.02 -39.91
N LEU A 60 16.40 11.26 -40.35
CA LEU A 60 15.22 10.61 -39.76
C LEU A 60 15.16 9.12 -40.08
N GLU A 61 15.54 8.69 -41.30
CA GLU A 61 15.59 7.26 -41.64
C GLU A 61 16.71 6.54 -40.88
N ALA A 62 17.86 7.17 -40.68
CA ALA A 62 18.94 6.65 -39.86
C ALA A 62 18.48 6.42 -38.41
N ALA A 63 17.77 7.38 -37.81
CA ALA A 63 17.17 7.21 -36.50
C ALA A 63 16.15 6.06 -36.46
N ARG A 64 15.32 5.87 -37.51
CA ARG A 64 14.44 4.70 -37.61
C ARG A 64 15.20 3.38 -37.72
N ARG A 65 16.34 3.37 -38.43
CA ARG A 65 17.21 2.19 -38.50
C ARG A 65 17.90 1.89 -37.18
N ILE A 66 18.29 2.90 -36.40
CA ILE A 66 18.83 2.73 -35.05
C ILE A 66 17.75 2.16 -34.13
N ARG A 67 16.52 2.69 -34.19
CA ARG A 67 15.34 2.15 -33.48
C ARG A 67 15.15 0.66 -33.76
N ASP A 68 15.14 0.27 -35.03
CA ASP A 68 14.88 -1.11 -35.45
C ASP A 68 15.98 -2.08 -34.96
N GLN A 69 17.21 -1.58 -34.80
CA GLN A 69 18.31 -2.34 -34.20
C GLN A 69 18.13 -2.50 -32.70
N ASN A 70 17.95 -1.40 -31.96
CA ASN A 70 17.65 -1.41 -30.53
C ASN A 70 17.03 -0.06 -30.17
N TYR A 71 15.79 -0.07 -29.69
CA TYR A 71 15.07 1.14 -29.31
C TYR A 71 15.85 1.98 -28.28
N LEU A 72 16.51 1.32 -27.31
CA LEU A 72 17.30 1.97 -26.26
C LEU A 72 18.57 2.66 -26.79
N SER A 73 18.97 2.40 -28.04
CA SER A 73 20.06 3.14 -28.70
C SER A 73 19.66 4.55 -29.13
N LEU A 74 18.36 4.88 -29.11
CA LEU A 74 17.87 6.25 -29.24
C LEU A 74 18.07 7.04 -27.93
N THR A 75 19.33 7.28 -27.58
CA THR A 75 19.69 8.04 -26.38
C THR A 75 19.37 9.52 -26.57
N ASN A 76 18.87 10.18 -25.51
CA ASN A 76 18.53 11.60 -25.59
C ASN A 76 19.79 12.46 -25.81
N GLY A 77 19.63 13.57 -26.53
CA GLY A 77 20.69 14.53 -26.84
C GLY A 77 20.94 14.71 -28.34
N ASP A 78 21.99 15.46 -28.65
CA ASP A 78 22.39 15.83 -30.01
C ASP A 78 23.44 14.86 -30.57
N HIS A 79 23.14 14.29 -31.74
CA HIS A 79 23.97 13.29 -32.40
C HIS A 79 24.27 13.63 -33.86
N GLY A 80 25.48 13.37 -34.31
CA GLY A 80 25.80 13.15 -35.71
C GLY A 80 25.53 11.70 -36.10
N LEU A 81 25.70 11.36 -37.38
CA LEU A 81 25.52 10.00 -37.87
C LEU A 81 26.80 9.42 -38.47
N ASN A 82 26.95 8.11 -38.32
CA ASN A 82 27.96 7.33 -39.02
C ASN A 82 27.34 6.06 -39.59
N PHE A 83 27.63 5.78 -40.87
CA PHE A 83 27.21 4.55 -41.55
C PHE A 83 28.43 3.69 -41.83
N THR A 84 28.60 2.63 -41.05
CA THR A 84 29.72 1.68 -41.20
C THR A 84 29.16 0.26 -41.19
N THR A 85 29.68 -0.61 -42.05
CA THR A 85 29.28 -2.03 -42.11
C THR A 85 27.76 -2.26 -42.25
N ASP A 86 27.10 -1.47 -43.10
CA ASP A 86 25.63 -1.49 -43.31
C ASP A 86 24.77 -1.15 -42.07
N VAL A 87 25.37 -0.48 -41.07
CA VAL A 87 24.70 -0.11 -39.82
C VAL A 87 24.83 1.39 -39.55
N TRP A 88 23.71 2.02 -39.22
CA TRP A 88 23.66 3.40 -38.72
C TRP A 88 23.94 3.42 -37.21
N SER A 89 24.75 4.38 -36.78
CA SER A 89 25.07 4.63 -35.37
C SER A 89 25.18 6.13 -35.09
N PHE A 90 24.90 6.52 -33.84
CA PHE A 90 25.13 7.89 -33.38
C PHE A 90 26.61 8.15 -33.11
N VAL A 91 27.05 9.37 -33.44
CA VAL A 91 28.37 9.92 -33.15
C VAL A 91 28.21 11.35 -32.60
N PRO A 92 29.25 12.00 -32.06
CA PRO A 92 29.13 13.38 -31.58
C PRO A 92 28.63 14.34 -32.68
N ALA A 93 27.66 15.20 -32.34
CA ALA A 93 27.15 16.26 -33.21
C ALA A 93 28.06 17.51 -33.23
N PRO A 94 27.95 18.38 -34.26
CA PRO A 94 27.32 18.09 -35.56
C PRO A 94 28.22 17.24 -36.46
N GLU A 95 27.60 16.53 -37.40
CA GLU A 95 28.30 15.82 -38.48
C GLU A 95 28.51 16.76 -39.68
N ASP A 96 29.71 16.75 -40.26
CA ASP A 96 29.98 17.38 -41.56
C ASP A 96 29.45 16.48 -42.69
N VAL A 97 28.53 17.01 -43.48
CA VAL A 97 27.92 16.33 -44.63
C VAL A 97 28.40 17.00 -45.91
N ASP A 98 29.21 16.25 -46.67
CA ASP A 98 29.80 16.65 -47.94
C ASP A 98 30.60 17.97 -47.91
N GLY A 99 31.14 18.37 -46.76
CA GLY A 99 31.99 19.57 -46.59
C GLY A 99 31.24 20.90 -46.73
N PHE A 100 29.91 20.89 -46.73
CA PHE A 100 29.08 22.09 -46.91
C PHE A 100 27.91 22.20 -45.94
N TYR A 101 27.32 21.07 -45.55
CA TYR A 101 26.19 21.01 -44.62
C TYR A 101 26.67 20.50 -43.26
N GLU A 102 26.06 20.98 -42.18
CA GLU A 102 26.20 20.41 -40.84
C GLU A 102 24.89 19.75 -40.44
N ARG A 103 24.93 18.48 -40.03
CA ARG A 103 23.77 17.70 -39.59
C ARG A 103 23.81 17.48 -38.08
N THR A 104 22.68 17.74 -37.43
CA THR A 104 22.41 17.37 -36.04
C THR A 104 21.09 16.61 -35.97
N VAL A 105 21.11 15.42 -35.38
CA VAL A 105 19.94 14.62 -35.04
C VAL A 105 19.74 14.68 -33.53
N THR A 106 18.72 15.41 -33.09
CA THR A 106 18.36 15.54 -31.68
C THR A 106 17.28 14.53 -31.32
N VAL A 107 17.48 13.81 -30.21
CA VAL A 107 16.51 12.88 -29.63
C VAL A 107 16.03 13.44 -28.29
N ASP A 108 14.72 13.61 -28.16
CA ASP A 108 14.05 14.12 -26.96
C ASP A 108 13.01 13.13 -26.43
N ASP A 109 12.77 13.21 -25.11
CA ASP A 109 11.66 12.54 -24.44
C ASP A 109 10.30 13.08 -24.88
N VAL A 110 9.29 12.22 -24.77
CA VAL A 110 7.90 12.53 -25.07
C VAL A 110 7.07 12.39 -23.80
N TYR A 111 6.13 13.32 -23.61
CA TYR A 111 5.17 13.28 -22.50
C TYR A 111 3.74 13.22 -23.04
N ARG A 112 2.83 12.67 -22.24
CA ARG A 112 1.42 12.49 -22.56
C ARG A 112 0.56 13.27 -21.57
N ASP A 113 -0.51 13.90 -22.07
CA ASP A 113 -1.52 14.52 -21.21
C ASP A 113 -2.51 13.48 -20.62
N VAL A 114 -3.48 13.96 -19.84
CA VAL A 114 -4.53 13.10 -19.23
C VAL A 114 -5.43 12.39 -20.24
N ASN A 115 -5.44 12.82 -21.50
CA ASN A 115 -6.21 12.20 -22.58
C ASN A 115 -5.36 11.22 -23.40
N GLY A 116 -4.06 11.10 -23.11
CA GLY A 116 -3.11 10.26 -23.85
C GLY A 116 -2.53 10.94 -25.10
N ASP A 117 -2.74 12.24 -25.28
CA ASP A 117 -2.17 13.00 -26.40
C ASP A 117 -0.74 13.46 -26.09
N ILE A 118 0.12 13.57 -27.13
CA ILE A 118 1.50 14.08 -26.96
C ILE A 118 1.47 15.54 -26.52
N ALA A 119 2.18 15.85 -25.44
CA ALA A 119 2.27 17.16 -24.82
C ALA A 119 3.72 17.52 -24.46
N ASP A 120 3.95 18.81 -24.22
CA ASP A 120 5.27 19.32 -23.78
C ASP A 120 5.62 18.92 -22.33
N SER A 121 4.62 18.52 -21.54
CA SER A 121 4.74 18.06 -20.16
C SER A 121 3.59 17.13 -19.78
N GLY A 122 3.79 16.21 -18.84
CA GLY A 122 2.77 15.26 -18.40
C GLY A 122 3.37 13.94 -17.93
N THR A 123 2.67 12.84 -18.15
CA THR A 123 3.19 11.49 -17.88
C THR A 123 4.25 11.15 -18.93
N PHE A 124 5.43 10.73 -18.48
CA PHE A 124 6.51 10.32 -19.38
C PHE A 124 6.07 9.11 -20.22
N ASP A 125 6.28 9.17 -21.54
CA ASP A 125 6.05 8.06 -22.48
C ASP A 125 7.40 7.40 -22.82
N PRO A 126 7.75 6.27 -22.17
CA PRO A 126 9.04 5.60 -22.38
C PRO A 126 9.16 4.91 -23.74
N ASP A 127 8.04 4.77 -24.48
CA ASP A 127 7.96 4.01 -25.72
C ASP A 127 7.76 4.93 -26.95
N THR A 128 7.87 6.26 -26.77
CA THR A 128 7.92 7.24 -27.87
C THR A 128 9.07 8.23 -27.68
N LYS A 129 9.87 8.45 -28.74
CA LYS A 129 10.89 9.51 -28.81
C LYS A 129 10.54 10.53 -29.88
N LYS A 130 10.84 11.80 -29.61
CA LYS A 130 10.81 12.85 -30.62
C LYS A 130 12.19 12.95 -31.24
N VAL A 131 12.26 12.85 -32.56
CA VAL A 131 13.52 12.96 -33.30
C VAL A 131 13.46 14.15 -34.24
N THR A 132 14.42 15.05 -34.10
CA THR A 132 14.58 16.24 -34.93
C THR A 132 15.87 16.11 -35.73
N SER A 133 15.78 16.13 -37.06
CA SER A 133 16.94 16.15 -37.96
C SER A 133 17.08 17.54 -38.54
N GLU A 134 18.07 18.29 -38.07
CA GLU A 134 18.40 19.63 -38.53
C GLU A 134 19.64 19.62 -39.42
N ILE A 135 19.52 20.27 -40.57
CA ILE A 135 20.64 20.53 -41.49
C ILE A 135 20.84 22.03 -41.57
N SER A 136 22.05 22.49 -41.25
CA SER A 136 22.43 23.90 -41.31
C SER A 136 23.57 24.14 -42.30
N TRP A 137 23.60 25.31 -42.93
CA TRP A 137 24.64 25.71 -43.88
C TRP A 137 24.74 27.23 -44.03
N LEU A 138 25.86 27.70 -44.59
CA LEU A 138 26.08 29.11 -44.90
C LEU A 138 25.86 29.40 -46.40
N PHE A 139 24.69 29.93 -46.75
CA PHE A 139 24.41 30.37 -48.12
C PHE A 139 25.32 31.56 -48.50
N LYS A 140 26.02 31.44 -49.62
CA LYS A 140 27.08 32.39 -50.06
C LYS A 140 28.17 32.63 -48.99
N GLY A 141 28.36 31.68 -48.07
CA GLY A 141 29.39 31.72 -47.02
C GLY A 141 29.13 32.69 -45.86
N ILE A 142 27.99 33.40 -45.84
CA ILE A 142 27.70 34.41 -44.80
C ILE A 142 26.24 34.45 -44.34
N PHE A 143 25.31 33.83 -45.08
CA PHE A 143 23.89 33.82 -44.70
C PHE A 143 23.52 32.46 -44.10
N PRO A 144 23.39 32.36 -42.77
CA PRO A 144 22.99 31.10 -42.15
C PRO A 144 21.59 30.70 -42.60
N LYS A 145 21.45 29.43 -42.94
CA LYS A 145 20.21 28.75 -43.31
C LYS A 145 20.17 27.42 -42.60
N SER A 146 18.98 26.99 -42.22
CA SER A 146 18.75 25.62 -41.78
C SER A 146 17.39 25.13 -42.25
N VAL A 147 17.26 23.81 -42.27
CA VAL A 147 15.99 23.11 -42.41
C VAL A 147 15.94 22.04 -41.32
N SER A 148 14.77 21.87 -40.72
CA SER A 148 14.57 20.88 -39.67
C SER A 148 13.33 20.05 -40.00
N LEU A 149 13.45 18.74 -39.85
CA LEU A 149 12.36 17.79 -39.94
C LEU A 149 12.18 17.10 -38.59
N VAL A 150 10.93 16.97 -38.15
CA VAL A 150 10.59 16.33 -36.88
C VAL A 150 9.74 15.10 -37.17
N THR A 151 10.00 14.00 -36.46
CA THR A 151 9.16 12.81 -36.43
C THR A 151 9.07 12.29 -35.01
N TYR A 152 8.01 11.56 -34.72
CA TYR A 152 7.91 10.75 -33.50
C TYR A 152 8.21 9.29 -33.88
N ILE A 153 9.02 8.63 -33.07
CA ILE A 153 9.44 7.25 -33.26
C ILE A 153 8.96 6.44 -32.05
N SER A 154 7.97 5.57 -32.28
CA SER A 154 7.48 4.64 -31.26
C SER A 154 8.23 3.32 -31.27
N ASN A 155 8.26 2.64 -30.13
CA ASN A 155 8.74 1.27 -29.95
C ASN A 155 7.66 0.27 -30.40
N TRP A 156 7.40 0.19 -31.71
CA TRP A 156 6.28 -0.60 -32.26
C TRP A 156 6.61 -2.06 -32.58
N THR A 157 7.89 -2.46 -32.47
CA THR A 157 8.36 -3.75 -32.96
C THR A 157 8.40 -4.85 -31.89
N GLY A 158 8.33 -4.49 -30.61
CA GLY A 158 8.40 -5.46 -29.51
C GLY A 158 7.02 -5.84 -28.98
N ASP A 159 6.82 -7.15 -28.76
CA ASP A 159 5.74 -7.68 -27.94
C ASP A 159 6.11 -7.55 -26.46
N ASP A 160 5.08 -7.46 -25.61
CA ASP A 160 5.23 -7.33 -24.17
C ASP A 160 4.64 -8.53 -23.45
N PHE A 161 5.45 -9.14 -22.60
CA PHE A 161 4.94 -9.89 -21.47
C PHE A 161 4.75 -8.91 -20.31
N VAL A 162 3.55 -8.86 -19.74
CA VAL A 162 3.22 -8.03 -18.58
C VAL A 162 2.59 -8.90 -17.53
N GLN A 163 3.04 -8.75 -16.29
CA GLN A 163 2.54 -9.46 -15.12
C GLN A 163 2.10 -8.44 -14.07
N THR A 164 0.81 -8.47 -13.73
CA THR A 164 0.12 -7.48 -12.88
C THR A 164 -0.98 -8.11 -12.00
N THR A 165 -1.45 -9.32 -12.30
CA THR A 165 -2.60 -9.92 -11.60
C THR A 165 -2.20 -11.00 -10.61
N CYS A 166 -3.04 -11.28 -9.62
CA CYS A 166 -2.76 -12.33 -8.62
C CYS A 166 -2.71 -13.68 -9.32
N THR A 167 -3.60 -13.95 -10.28
CA THR A 167 -3.54 -15.17 -11.11
C THR A 167 -2.19 -15.34 -11.81
N GLU A 168 -1.59 -14.26 -12.31
CA GLU A 168 -0.29 -14.32 -12.97
C GLU A 168 0.85 -14.55 -11.97
N PHE A 169 0.88 -13.78 -10.87
CA PHE A 169 1.89 -13.93 -9.80
C PHE A 169 1.82 -15.30 -9.12
N ASP A 170 0.63 -15.80 -8.81
CA ASP A 170 0.44 -17.09 -8.14
C ASP A 170 0.72 -18.30 -9.04
N ALA A 171 0.88 -18.09 -10.35
CA ALA A 171 1.42 -19.11 -11.25
C ALA A 171 2.93 -19.32 -11.09
N GLY A 172 3.62 -18.42 -10.37
CA GLY A 172 5.05 -18.50 -10.05
C GLY A 172 5.33 -19.31 -8.78
N THR A 173 6.50 -19.08 -8.18
CA THR A 173 6.92 -19.73 -6.93
C THR A 173 7.55 -18.69 -6.00
N TYR A 174 7.04 -18.61 -4.78
CA TYR A 174 7.52 -17.71 -3.74
C TYR A 174 8.48 -18.40 -2.77
N THR A 175 9.40 -17.62 -2.20
CA THR A 175 10.21 -17.97 -1.03
C THR A 175 10.28 -16.71 -0.18
N ASP A 176 9.70 -16.75 1.03
CA ASP A 176 9.62 -15.61 1.96
C ASP A 176 8.98 -14.36 1.32
N MET A 177 8.06 -14.59 0.38
CA MET A 177 7.29 -13.57 -0.35
C MET A 177 5.83 -14.00 -0.49
N GLU A 178 4.94 -13.04 -0.72
CA GLU A 178 3.52 -13.25 -0.96
C GLU A 178 2.97 -12.30 -2.04
N SER A 179 1.81 -12.64 -2.59
CA SER A 179 1.01 -11.75 -3.41
C SER A 179 -0.06 -11.07 -2.57
N VAL A 180 -0.29 -9.78 -2.84
CA VAL A 180 -1.26 -8.95 -2.12
C VAL A 180 -2.18 -8.27 -3.11
N ALA A 181 -3.47 -8.59 -2.99
CA ALA A 181 -4.51 -8.02 -3.84
C ALA A 181 -4.64 -6.51 -3.63
N GLN A 182 -4.75 -5.77 -4.73
CA GLN A 182 -4.83 -4.31 -4.75
C GLN A 182 -6.25 -3.85 -5.12
N PRO A 183 -6.77 -2.77 -4.49
CA PRO A 183 -8.16 -2.35 -4.65
C PRO A 183 -8.49 -1.69 -6.01
N SER A 184 -7.51 -1.51 -6.89
CA SER A 184 -7.68 -0.84 -8.19
C SER A 184 -8.05 -1.81 -9.32
N PRO A 185 -8.91 -1.42 -10.29
CA PRO A 185 -9.17 -2.24 -11.48
C PRO A 185 -7.87 -2.56 -12.24
N PRO A 186 -7.69 -3.79 -12.78
CA PRO A 186 -8.67 -4.90 -12.84
C PRO A 186 -8.94 -5.56 -11.47
N ALA A 187 -10.07 -6.24 -11.31
CA ALA A 187 -10.49 -6.83 -10.03
C ALA A 187 -9.55 -7.90 -9.45
N ASP A 188 -8.54 -8.33 -10.22
CA ASP A 188 -7.51 -9.31 -9.82
C ASP A 188 -6.11 -8.67 -9.78
N ASN A 189 -6.00 -7.34 -9.65
CA ASN A 189 -4.71 -6.65 -9.58
C ASN A 189 -3.95 -7.06 -8.31
N CYS A 190 -2.66 -7.37 -8.42
CA CYS A 190 -1.80 -7.75 -7.30
C CYS A 190 -0.47 -7.03 -7.33
N SER A 191 0.12 -6.91 -6.16
CA SER A 191 1.55 -6.70 -5.99
C SER A 191 2.20 -7.93 -5.35
N ILE A 192 3.52 -8.03 -5.42
CA ILE A 192 4.29 -8.99 -4.62
C ILE A 192 5.19 -8.24 -3.62
N GLN A 193 5.34 -8.80 -2.44
CA GLN A 193 6.12 -8.24 -1.33
C GLN A 193 6.72 -9.35 -0.46
N LEU A 194 7.57 -8.99 0.50
CA LEU A 194 8.08 -9.90 1.53
C LEU A 194 6.99 -10.23 2.56
N ILE A 195 7.04 -11.44 3.11
CA ILE A 195 6.10 -11.88 4.14
C ILE A 195 6.36 -11.12 5.46
N LEU A 196 5.28 -10.82 6.18
CA LEU A 196 5.32 -10.38 7.57
C LEU A 196 5.43 -11.61 8.49
N GLU A 197 6.51 -11.72 9.25
CA GLU A 197 6.64 -12.71 10.32
C GLU A 197 6.09 -12.14 11.62
N GLU A 198 5.08 -12.81 12.16
CA GLU A 198 4.47 -12.46 13.43
C GLU A 198 4.92 -13.47 14.48
N GLU A 199 5.83 -13.06 15.37
CA GLU A 199 6.29 -13.89 16.47
C GLU A 199 5.46 -13.62 17.72
N GLY A 200 4.84 -14.68 18.25
CA GLY A 200 4.23 -14.64 19.56
C GLY A 200 5.32 -14.50 20.62
N SER A 201 5.24 -13.46 21.43
CA SER A 201 6.10 -13.40 22.61
C SER A 201 5.57 -14.43 23.62
N GLY A 202 6.40 -15.40 24.02
CA GLY A 202 5.97 -16.48 24.91
C GLY A 202 5.60 -16.03 26.32
N PHE A 203 5.15 -16.97 27.16
CA PHE A 203 4.91 -16.76 28.59
C PHE A 203 6.07 -15.99 29.26
N PHE A 204 5.77 -14.88 29.94
CA PHE A 204 6.77 -14.04 30.58
C PHE A 204 6.88 -14.37 32.08
N SER A 205 5.80 -14.14 32.83
CA SER A 205 5.74 -14.38 34.28
C SER A 205 4.28 -14.57 34.75
N SER A 206 4.09 -14.94 36.01
CA SER A 206 2.77 -15.05 36.62
C SER A 206 2.78 -14.64 38.08
N VAL A 207 1.66 -14.10 38.57
CA VAL A 207 1.43 -13.80 39.98
C VAL A 207 0.35 -14.73 40.53
N ASP A 208 0.65 -15.33 41.68
CA ASP A 208 -0.36 -16.03 42.47
C ASP A 208 -1.20 -15.02 43.25
N VAL A 209 -2.47 -14.89 42.89
CA VAL A 209 -3.47 -14.06 43.60
C VAL A 209 -4.24 -14.86 44.68
N GLY A 210 -3.88 -16.13 44.88
CA GLY A 210 -4.41 -17.03 45.90
C GLY A 210 -5.78 -17.63 45.61
N ASP A 211 -6.39 -17.31 44.47
CA ASP A 211 -7.65 -17.84 43.94
C ASP A 211 -7.75 -17.53 42.43
N HIS A 212 -8.91 -17.76 41.81
CA HIS A 212 -9.19 -17.47 40.40
C HIS A 212 -9.26 -15.96 40.18
N GLY A 213 -8.59 -15.46 39.14
CA GLY A 213 -8.80 -14.10 38.64
C GLY A 213 -9.99 -14.10 37.68
N ASN A 214 -10.84 -13.07 37.75
CA ASN A 214 -11.99 -12.92 36.87
C ASN A 214 -11.78 -11.81 35.84
N ASP A 215 -11.04 -10.76 36.22
CA ASP A 215 -10.77 -9.63 35.36
C ASP A 215 -9.53 -8.84 35.81
N VAL A 216 -8.91 -8.11 34.89
CA VAL A 216 -7.72 -7.29 35.13
C VAL A 216 -7.84 -5.93 34.45
N TYR A 217 -7.32 -4.91 35.13
CA TYR A 217 -7.17 -3.55 34.60
C TYR A 217 -5.79 -3.04 34.95
N VAL A 218 -5.05 -2.52 33.97
CA VAL A 218 -3.68 -2.06 34.11
C VAL A 218 -3.61 -0.54 33.99
N ASP A 219 -2.93 0.10 34.96
CA ASP A 219 -2.64 1.53 34.92
C ASP A 219 -1.20 1.78 35.36
N GLY A 220 -0.34 2.00 34.37
CA GLY A 220 1.08 2.27 34.55
C GLY A 220 1.79 1.11 35.24
N SER A 221 2.21 1.31 36.49
CA SER A 221 2.99 0.32 37.26
C SER A 221 2.14 -0.66 38.06
N TYR A 222 0.81 -0.59 37.97
CA TYR A 222 -0.09 -1.43 38.76
C TYR A 222 -1.11 -2.15 37.91
N ALA A 223 -1.34 -3.42 38.23
CA ALA A 223 -2.46 -4.20 37.76
C ALA A 223 -3.47 -4.37 38.92
N TYR A 224 -4.74 -4.14 38.63
CA TYR A 224 -5.86 -4.33 39.54
C TYR A 224 -6.62 -5.56 39.11
N ILE A 225 -7.01 -6.43 40.04
CA ILE A 225 -7.64 -7.70 39.71
C ILE A 225 -8.88 -7.93 40.56
N ALA A 226 -9.99 -8.22 39.90
CA ALA A 226 -11.12 -8.87 40.56
C ALA A 226 -10.89 -10.38 40.63
N ASN A 227 -11.17 -10.96 41.79
CA ASN A 227 -10.90 -12.38 42.03
C ASN A 227 -11.97 -13.06 42.88
N ASN A 228 -11.93 -14.39 42.88
CA ASN A 228 -12.89 -15.24 43.59
C ASN A 228 -12.60 -15.41 45.10
N LYS A 229 -11.60 -14.72 45.62
CA LYS A 229 -11.19 -14.84 47.02
C LYS A 229 -12.26 -14.25 47.93
N VAL A 230 -13.03 -15.10 48.61
CA VAL A 230 -14.19 -14.70 49.43
C VAL A 230 -13.87 -13.69 50.55
N GLN A 231 -12.62 -13.62 51.01
CA GLN A 231 -12.15 -12.68 52.05
C GLN A 231 -11.45 -11.43 51.50
N ALA A 232 -11.39 -11.29 50.17
CA ALA A 232 -10.82 -10.15 49.49
C ALA A 232 -11.76 -9.74 48.35
N GLY A 233 -11.71 -10.44 47.23
CA GLY A 233 -12.49 -10.15 46.02
C GLY A 233 -11.81 -9.12 45.11
N PHE A 234 -10.81 -8.40 45.63
CA PHE A 234 -9.99 -7.46 44.88
C PHE A 234 -8.53 -7.48 45.34
N SER A 235 -7.60 -7.46 44.39
CA SER A 235 -6.16 -7.42 44.65
C SER A 235 -5.47 -6.35 43.82
N VAL A 236 -4.49 -5.69 44.41
CA VAL A 236 -3.60 -4.72 43.76
C VAL A 236 -2.22 -5.35 43.61
N ILE A 237 -1.67 -5.32 42.41
CA ILE A 237 -0.42 -5.95 42.03
C ILE A 237 0.52 -4.89 41.47
N ASP A 238 1.77 -4.90 41.90
CA ASP A 238 2.84 -4.09 41.32
C ASP A 238 3.46 -4.87 40.15
N VAL A 239 3.41 -4.25 38.97
CA VAL A 239 3.95 -4.79 37.71
C VAL A 239 5.07 -3.90 37.14
N SER A 240 5.64 -3.01 37.96
CA SER A 240 6.76 -2.14 37.53
C SER A 240 8.00 -2.93 37.09
N ASP A 241 8.21 -4.11 37.66
CA ASP A 241 9.14 -5.12 37.17
C ASP A 241 8.37 -6.39 36.81
N VAL A 242 8.05 -6.53 35.52
CA VAL A 242 7.31 -7.67 34.96
C VAL A 242 8.01 -9.03 35.17
N ASN A 243 9.29 -9.06 35.54
CA ASN A 243 9.99 -10.31 35.87
C ASN A 243 9.74 -10.74 37.32
N ASN A 244 9.33 -9.81 38.18
CA ASN A 244 9.07 -10.06 39.59
C ASN A 244 7.81 -9.30 40.08
N PRO A 245 6.65 -9.51 39.44
CA PRO A 245 5.42 -8.90 39.88
C PRO A 245 4.97 -9.50 41.22
N TYR A 246 4.31 -8.70 42.07
CA TYR A 246 3.89 -9.16 43.40
C TYR A 246 2.60 -8.48 43.87
N VAL A 247 1.82 -9.20 44.68
CA VAL A 247 0.61 -8.66 45.32
C VAL A 247 1.01 -7.63 46.38
N VAL A 248 0.58 -6.38 46.17
CA VAL A 248 0.77 -5.25 47.09
C VAL A 248 -0.27 -5.30 48.20
N LYS A 249 -1.53 -5.55 47.83
CA LYS A 249 -2.66 -5.44 48.76
C LYS A 249 -3.87 -6.25 48.29
N ASP A 250 -4.39 -7.09 49.19
CA ASP A 250 -5.75 -7.60 49.10
C ASP A 250 -6.72 -6.66 49.83
N VAL A 251 -7.85 -6.37 49.20
CA VAL A 251 -8.93 -5.53 49.75
C VAL A 251 -10.19 -6.39 49.87
N ASP A 252 -10.78 -6.44 51.06
CA ASP A 252 -12.08 -7.08 51.30
C ASP A 252 -13.20 -6.18 50.78
N VAL A 253 -13.78 -6.54 49.64
CA VAL A 253 -14.96 -5.89 49.05
C VAL A 253 -16.26 -6.50 49.56
N GLY A 254 -16.16 -7.46 50.49
CA GLY A 254 -17.29 -8.11 51.13
C GLY A 254 -17.80 -9.34 50.39
N GLY A 255 -17.33 -9.66 49.18
CA GLY A 255 -17.75 -10.78 48.33
C GLY A 255 -16.67 -11.13 47.30
N ARG A 256 -17.03 -11.85 46.22
CA ARG A 256 -16.11 -12.09 45.10
C ARG A 256 -16.18 -10.92 44.12
N GLY A 257 -15.06 -10.51 43.53
CA GLY A 257 -15.08 -9.51 42.45
C GLY A 257 -15.39 -10.16 41.10
N ARG A 258 -16.06 -9.47 40.18
CA ARG A 258 -16.37 -9.95 38.81
C ARG A 258 -15.55 -9.21 37.76
N LYS A 259 -16.13 -8.24 37.03
CA LYS A 259 -15.39 -7.33 36.14
C LYS A 259 -15.05 -6.02 36.84
N ILE A 260 -14.07 -5.30 36.31
CA ILE A 260 -13.55 -4.06 36.88
C ILE A 260 -13.35 -2.98 35.84
N THR A 261 -13.43 -1.74 36.29
CA THR A 261 -13.04 -0.58 35.50
C THR A 261 -12.45 0.49 36.40
N LYS A 262 -11.68 1.43 35.85
CA LYS A 262 -11.03 2.47 36.63
C LYS A 262 -11.40 3.86 36.12
N SER A 263 -11.64 4.77 37.07
CA SER A 263 -11.74 6.20 36.78
C SER A 263 -11.03 7.03 37.84
N GLY A 264 -10.02 7.77 37.39
CA GLY A 264 -9.14 8.54 38.27
C GLY A 264 -8.50 7.62 39.32
N ASN A 265 -8.72 7.92 40.59
CA ASN A 265 -8.14 7.18 41.72
C ASN A 265 -9.04 6.06 42.26
N ASN A 266 -10.10 5.67 41.54
CA ASN A 266 -11.04 4.67 42.02
C ASN A 266 -11.19 3.55 40.99
N VAL A 267 -11.14 2.32 41.49
CA VAL A 267 -11.53 1.12 40.74
C VAL A 267 -12.95 0.77 41.15
N PHE A 268 -13.82 0.62 40.16
CA PHE A 268 -15.16 0.10 40.32
C PHE A 268 -15.16 -1.36 39.94
N LEU A 269 -15.90 -2.18 40.69
CA LEU A 269 -15.97 -3.61 40.43
C LEU A 269 -17.34 -4.19 40.72
N GLY A 270 -17.71 -5.18 39.91
CA GLY A 270 -18.86 -6.03 40.17
C GLY A 270 -18.60 -6.88 41.41
N ILE A 271 -19.58 -7.00 42.30
CA ILE A 271 -19.47 -7.83 43.49
C ILE A 271 -20.50 -8.98 43.41
N GLU A 272 -20.05 -10.20 43.68
CA GLU A 272 -20.91 -11.37 43.82
C GLU A 272 -21.13 -11.64 45.32
N LYS A 273 -22.25 -11.12 45.85
CA LYS A 273 -22.77 -11.41 47.19
C LYS A 273 -24.27 -11.15 47.27
N SER A 274 -24.94 -11.74 48.25
CA SER A 274 -26.38 -11.63 48.47
C SER A 274 -27.00 -10.22 48.55
N ASN A 275 -26.23 -9.12 48.61
CA ASN A 275 -26.72 -7.72 48.72
C ASN A 275 -25.68 -6.65 48.25
N ALA A 276 -24.76 -6.97 47.34
CA ALA A 276 -23.79 -5.97 46.85
C ALA A 276 -23.46 -6.30 45.41
N GLY A 277 -23.89 -5.45 44.46
CA GLY A 277 -23.63 -5.65 43.03
C GLY A 277 -22.52 -4.78 42.49
N LEU A 278 -22.26 -3.61 43.07
CA LEU A 278 -21.19 -2.69 42.68
C LEU A 278 -20.40 -2.22 43.91
N GLY A 279 -19.07 -2.20 43.80
CA GLY A 279 -18.16 -1.60 44.78
C GLY A 279 -17.31 -0.50 44.17
N ALA A 280 -16.87 0.44 45.00
CA ALA A 280 -15.85 1.43 44.64
C ALA A 280 -14.66 1.32 45.60
N VAL A 281 -13.46 1.11 45.07
CA VAL A 281 -12.21 0.97 45.83
C VAL A 281 -11.30 2.15 45.52
N ASN A 282 -10.86 2.88 46.55
CA ASN A 282 -9.87 3.93 46.36
C ASN A 282 -8.48 3.31 46.23
N VAL A 283 -7.78 3.63 45.14
CA VAL A 283 -6.43 3.14 44.81
C VAL A 283 -5.40 4.26 44.67
N SER A 284 -5.69 5.45 45.20
CA SER A 284 -4.77 6.61 45.15
C SER A 284 -3.40 6.34 45.78
N SER A 285 -3.35 5.39 46.72
CA SER A 285 -2.14 4.86 47.32
C SER A 285 -2.26 3.33 47.35
N PRO A 286 -1.65 2.61 46.39
CA PRO A 286 -1.82 1.17 46.18
C PRO A 286 -1.62 0.30 47.43
N ALA A 287 -0.66 0.66 48.30
CA ALA A 287 -0.38 -0.06 49.54
C ALA A 287 -1.45 0.15 50.63
N SER A 288 -2.28 1.17 50.50
CA SER A 288 -3.35 1.54 51.44
C SER A 288 -4.72 1.57 50.77
N SER A 289 -4.91 0.82 49.68
CA SER A 289 -6.18 0.72 48.98
C SER A 289 -7.29 0.19 49.90
N SER A 290 -8.50 0.75 49.77
CA SER A 290 -9.64 0.43 50.62
C SER A 290 -10.96 0.62 49.90
N LEU A 291 -11.95 -0.23 50.23
CA LEU A 291 -13.34 -0.06 49.81
C LEU A 291 -13.89 1.28 50.34
N SER A 292 -14.39 2.10 49.43
CA SER A 292 -14.95 3.44 49.68
C SER A 292 -16.45 3.39 49.90
N ASP A 293 -17.16 2.61 49.06
CA ASP A 293 -18.61 2.46 49.10
C ASP A 293 -19.05 1.19 48.36
N THR A 294 -20.29 0.76 48.62
CA THR A 294 -20.96 -0.34 47.91
C THR A 294 -22.39 0.06 47.59
N LEU A 295 -22.84 -0.25 46.38
CA LEU A 295 -24.22 -0.08 45.95
C LEU A 295 -24.85 -1.47 45.76
N ASP A 296 -25.96 -1.68 46.46
CA ASP A 296 -26.82 -2.85 46.26
C ASP A 296 -27.75 -2.59 45.08
N VAL A 297 -27.75 -3.52 44.13
CA VAL A 297 -28.56 -3.46 42.90
C VAL A 297 -29.40 -4.72 42.74
N ASP A 298 -29.57 -5.50 43.81
CA ASP A 298 -30.34 -6.75 43.85
C ASP A 298 -29.87 -7.84 42.85
N ALA A 299 -28.67 -7.68 42.29
CA ALA A 299 -28.01 -8.59 41.34
C ALA A 299 -26.47 -8.46 41.45
N TYR A 300 -25.72 -9.30 40.73
CA TYR A 300 -24.26 -9.18 40.64
C TYR A 300 -23.88 -8.30 39.45
N GLY A 301 -23.01 -7.32 39.65
CA GLY A 301 -22.45 -6.55 38.53
C GLY A 301 -21.60 -7.45 37.64
N ASN A 302 -21.92 -7.52 36.36
CA ASN A 302 -21.09 -8.17 35.35
C ASN A 302 -20.05 -7.15 34.89
N ASP A 303 -20.08 -6.71 33.63
CA ASP A 303 -19.19 -5.68 33.12
C ASP A 303 -19.68 -4.25 33.37
N MET A 304 -18.73 -3.32 33.36
CA MET A 304 -18.96 -1.90 33.55
C MET A 304 -17.94 -1.02 32.85
N VAL A 305 -18.44 0.08 32.29
CA VAL A 305 -17.61 1.09 31.63
C VAL A 305 -17.94 2.48 32.14
N VAL A 306 -16.91 3.32 32.26
CA VAL A 306 -17.05 4.71 32.68
C VAL A 306 -17.08 5.63 31.46
N SER A 307 -18.10 6.49 31.38
CA SER A 307 -18.14 7.59 30.43
C SER A 307 -18.52 8.89 31.15
N GLY A 308 -17.54 9.79 31.25
CA GLY A 308 -17.67 11.03 32.01
C GLY A 308 -17.87 10.77 33.51
N ASN A 309 -19.01 11.23 34.05
CA ASN A 309 -19.37 11.07 35.46
C ASN A 309 -20.26 9.85 35.73
N TYR A 310 -20.57 9.06 34.70
CA TYR A 310 -21.46 7.93 34.81
C TYR A 310 -20.72 6.62 34.58
N LEU A 311 -21.14 5.59 35.31
CA LEU A 311 -20.77 4.21 35.11
C LEU A 311 -21.99 3.48 34.57
N PHE A 312 -21.80 2.76 33.47
CA PHE A 312 -22.82 1.97 32.78
C PHE A 312 -22.48 0.51 33.03
N MET A 313 -23.43 -0.26 33.54
CA MET A 313 -23.16 -1.58 34.09
C MET A 313 -24.21 -2.59 33.65
N GLY A 314 -23.75 -3.73 33.17
CA GLY A 314 -24.54 -4.94 33.03
C GLY A 314 -24.61 -5.71 34.35
N ASN A 315 -25.64 -6.52 34.55
CA ASN A 315 -25.73 -7.37 35.73
C ASN A 315 -26.32 -8.75 35.43
N SER A 316 -26.16 -9.65 36.39
CA SER A 316 -26.54 -11.06 36.32
C SER A 316 -28.05 -11.34 36.38
N SER A 317 -28.90 -10.33 36.26
CA SER A 317 -30.37 -10.44 36.25
C SER A 317 -30.91 -10.07 34.87
N SER A 318 -32.01 -10.70 34.46
CA SER A 318 -32.77 -10.31 33.27
C SER A 318 -33.64 -9.07 33.51
N ASP A 319 -33.98 -8.83 34.78
CA ASP A 319 -34.70 -7.66 35.26
C ASP A 319 -33.68 -6.58 35.67
N ASP A 320 -33.94 -5.34 35.27
CA ASP A 320 -33.10 -4.17 35.43
C ASP A 320 -31.66 -4.43 34.96
N SER A 321 -31.50 -5.17 33.86
CA SER A 321 -30.24 -5.79 33.44
C SER A 321 -29.14 -4.81 33.01
N PHE A 322 -29.52 -3.59 32.63
CA PHE A 322 -28.60 -2.48 32.35
C PHE A 322 -28.85 -1.30 33.28
N ARG A 323 -27.80 -0.81 33.95
CA ARG A 323 -27.89 0.22 34.99
C ARG A 323 -26.92 1.37 34.72
N ILE A 324 -27.35 2.58 35.08
CA ILE A 324 -26.54 3.81 34.97
C ILE A 324 -26.40 4.40 36.37
N ILE A 325 -25.15 4.60 36.79
CA ILE A 325 -24.78 5.03 38.14
C ILE A 325 -23.97 6.33 38.05
N ASP A 326 -24.31 7.34 38.85
CA ASP A 326 -23.50 8.54 39.02
C ASP A 326 -22.33 8.22 39.96
N ILE A 327 -21.12 8.38 39.44
CA ILE A 327 -19.85 8.11 40.13
C ILE A 327 -19.07 9.39 40.45
N SER A 328 -19.70 10.56 40.33
CA SER A 328 -19.08 11.86 40.66
C SER A 328 -18.60 11.94 42.12
N ASN A 329 -19.20 11.15 43.01
CA ASN A 329 -18.72 10.91 44.36
C ASN A 329 -18.51 9.40 44.62
N PRO A 330 -17.27 8.88 44.53
CA PRO A 330 -16.97 7.45 44.70
C PRO A 330 -17.14 6.94 46.15
N THR A 331 -17.47 7.83 47.09
CA THR A 331 -17.80 7.47 48.49
C THR A 331 -19.31 7.49 48.77
N ALA A 332 -20.12 7.80 47.75
CA ALA A 332 -21.58 7.80 47.82
C ALA A 332 -22.14 7.57 46.40
N LEU A 333 -22.10 6.32 45.95
CA LEU A 333 -22.61 5.91 44.65
C LEU A 333 -24.14 6.11 44.58
N ASN A 334 -24.64 6.56 43.44
CA ASN A 334 -26.08 6.80 43.26
C ASN A 334 -26.57 6.26 41.92
N GLU A 335 -27.49 5.30 41.95
CA GLU A 335 -28.19 4.85 40.74
C GLU A 335 -29.05 5.98 40.16
N VAL A 336 -28.88 6.23 38.86
CA VAL A 336 -29.62 7.24 38.08
C VAL A 336 -30.85 6.59 37.43
N SER A 337 -30.64 5.42 36.80
CA SER A 337 -31.70 4.66 36.15
C SER A 337 -31.30 3.20 35.96
N SER A 338 -32.30 2.34 35.84
CA SER A 338 -32.20 0.96 35.36
C SER A 338 -33.06 0.78 34.10
N PHE A 339 -32.71 -0.22 33.29
CA PHE A 339 -33.37 -0.50 32.03
C PHE A 339 -33.43 -2.01 31.76
N ASP A 340 -34.63 -2.52 31.44
CA ASP A 340 -34.88 -3.93 31.15
C ASP A 340 -34.57 -4.25 29.68
N LEU A 341 -33.56 -5.09 29.45
CA LEU A 341 -33.30 -5.69 28.13
C LEU A 341 -33.92 -7.09 27.97
N ASN A 342 -34.51 -7.65 29.03
CA ASN A 342 -35.04 -9.02 29.12
C ASN A 342 -33.99 -10.13 28.88
N ALA A 343 -32.72 -9.80 29.05
CA ALA A 343 -31.58 -10.70 28.97
C ALA A 343 -30.46 -10.15 29.86
N VAL A 344 -29.59 -11.06 30.33
CA VAL A 344 -28.42 -10.69 31.14
C VAL A 344 -27.44 -9.95 30.25
N VAL A 345 -26.92 -8.82 30.73
CA VAL A 345 -25.88 -8.06 30.03
C VAL A 345 -24.53 -8.56 30.55
N GLN A 346 -23.77 -9.19 29.67
CA GLN A 346 -22.45 -9.73 29.99
C GLN A 346 -21.39 -8.64 29.89
N ASP A 347 -21.45 -7.83 28.82
CA ASP A 347 -20.43 -6.83 28.49
C ASP A 347 -21.00 -5.49 28.02
N VAL A 348 -20.31 -4.39 28.32
CA VAL A 348 -20.74 -3.02 27.99
C VAL A 348 -19.58 -2.21 27.41
N ALA A 349 -19.68 -1.87 26.13
CA ALA A 349 -18.79 -0.90 25.48
C ALA A 349 -19.52 0.41 25.15
N ILE A 350 -18.85 1.56 25.24
CA ILE A 350 -19.42 2.86 24.91
C ILE A 350 -18.63 3.54 23.79
N SER A 351 -19.34 4.06 22.79
CA SER A 351 -18.79 4.98 21.80
C SER A 351 -19.75 6.13 21.55
N GLY A 352 -19.30 7.34 21.89
CA GLY A 352 -20.11 8.55 21.80
C GLY A 352 -21.35 8.49 22.68
N SER A 353 -22.54 8.52 22.06
CA SER A 353 -23.84 8.49 22.74
C SER A 353 -24.51 7.12 22.68
N TYR A 354 -23.77 6.06 22.35
CA TYR A 354 -24.30 4.70 22.25
C TYR A 354 -23.55 3.76 23.18
N ALA A 355 -24.30 2.86 23.82
CA ALA A 355 -23.79 1.68 24.49
C ALA A 355 -24.02 0.45 23.58
N PHE A 356 -22.98 -0.35 23.43
CA PHE A 356 -22.95 -1.58 22.65
C PHE A 356 -22.80 -2.72 23.62
N LEU A 357 -23.78 -3.62 23.65
CA LEU A 357 -23.95 -4.58 24.72
C LEU A 357 -23.83 -5.99 24.18
N GLY A 358 -23.10 -6.83 24.91
CA GLY A 358 -23.12 -8.28 24.79
C GLY A 358 -24.12 -8.87 25.78
N LEU A 359 -24.98 -9.77 25.31
CA LEU A 359 -26.04 -10.38 26.10
C LEU A 359 -26.02 -11.90 26.00
N ASP A 360 -26.45 -12.53 27.09
CA ASP A 360 -26.86 -13.94 27.19
C ASP A 360 -28.27 -14.09 26.57
N ASP A 361 -28.33 -14.03 25.23
CA ASP A 361 -29.55 -14.18 24.41
C ASP A 361 -29.21 -14.70 23.01
N ASP A 362 -29.46 -15.99 22.76
CA ASP A 362 -29.14 -16.70 21.50
C ASP A 362 -29.68 -16.04 20.21
N LEU A 363 -30.74 -15.22 20.28
CA LEU A 363 -31.36 -14.64 19.08
C LEU A 363 -30.97 -13.17 18.87
N MET A 364 -30.35 -12.58 19.87
CA MET A 364 -30.44 -11.14 20.11
C MET A 364 -29.25 -10.62 20.95
N ALA A 365 -28.14 -11.37 20.94
CA ALA A 365 -26.97 -11.24 21.78
C ALA A 365 -26.18 -9.93 21.64
N PHE A 366 -26.26 -9.23 20.50
CA PHE A 366 -25.66 -7.90 20.35
C PHE A 366 -26.72 -6.81 20.26
N ARG A 367 -26.66 -5.83 21.16
CA ARG A 367 -27.61 -4.70 21.23
C ARG A 367 -26.91 -3.37 21.17
N VAL A 368 -27.54 -2.40 20.51
CA VAL A 368 -27.13 -1.00 20.54
C VAL A 368 -28.20 -0.18 21.23
N VAL A 369 -27.79 0.57 22.26
CA VAL A 369 -28.65 1.41 23.09
C VAL A 369 -28.20 2.86 22.96
N ASP A 370 -29.11 3.74 22.56
CA ASP A 370 -28.92 5.19 22.66
C ASP A 370 -28.97 5.61 24.14
N ILE A 371 -27.87 6.18 24.61
CA ILE A 371 -27.66 6.67 25.97
C ILE A 371 -27.51 8.21 26.02
N ALA A 372 -27.90 8.93 24.97
CA ALA A 372 -27.88 10.40 24.94
C ALA A 372 -28.72 11.01 26.08
N ASN A 373 -29.80 10.34 26.47
CA ASN A 373 -30.53 10.63 27.71
C ASN A 373 -30.34 9.50 28.72
N VAL A 374 -29.40 9.70 29.64
CA VAL A 374 -29.09 8.76 30.73
C VAL A 374 -30.25 8.43 31.67
N ASN A 375 -31.36 9.18 31.64
CA ASN A 375 -32.54 8.86 32.47
C ASN A 375 -33.57 8.00 31.72
N SER A 376 -33.40 7.82 30.41
CA SER A 376 -34.31 7.07 29.56
C SER A 376 -33.58 6.52 28.34
N PRO A 377 -32.67 5.54 28.50
CA PRO A 377 -32.00 4.87 27.40
C PRO A 377 -33.00 4.15 26.48
N THR A 378 -32.65 3.97 25.20
CA THR A 378 -33.50 3.27 24.23
C THR A 378 -32.71 2.35 23.31
N VAL A 379 -33.18 1.12 23.11
CA VAL A 379 -32.60 0.20 22.12
C VAL A 379 -32.88 0.73 20.71
N VAL A 380 -31.83 0.89 19.91
CA VAL A 380 -31.91 1.36 18.52
C VAL A 380 -31.61 0.25 17.49
N ALA A 381 -30.81 -0.75 17.87
CA ALA A 381 -30.48 -1.87 16.99
C ALA A 381 -30.21 -3.17 17.74
N SER A 382 -30.28 -4.26 16.99
CA SER A 382 -29.98 -5.62 17.44
C SER A 382 -29.41 -6.45 16.30
N ILE A 383 -28.38 -7.24 16.58
CA ILE A 383 -27.84 -8.23 15.64
C ILE A 383 -27.89 -9.60 16.29
N ASP A 384 -28.32 -10.58 15.51
CA ASP A 384 -28.20 -12.00 15.81
C ASP A 384 -26.84 -12.49 15.29
N VAL A 385 -25.98 -12.94 16.20
CA VAL A 385 -24.67 -13.56 15.90
C VAL A 385 -24.67 -15.06 16.24
N GLY A 386 -25.84 -15.66 16.48
CA GLY A 386 -26.06 -17.09 16.62
C GLY A 386 -25.86 -17.68 18.02
N GLU A 387 -25.11 -17.02 18.90
CA GLU A 387 -24.84 -17.44 20.29
C GLU A 387 -24.65 -16.18 21.17
N GLU A 388 -24.53 -16.37 22.49
CA GLU A 388 -24.28 -15.28 23.44
C GLU A 388 -22.95 -14.55 23.19
N VAL A 389 -22.95 -13.26 23.55
CA VAL A 389 -21.78 -12.37 23.40
C VAL A 389 -21.24 -12.03 24.79
N ASN A 390 -20.06 -12.56 25.09
CA ASN A 390 -19.38 -12.43 26.38
C ASN A 390 -18.52 -11.17 26.50
N SER A 391 -18.08 -10.61 25.37
CA SER A 391 -17.24 -9.41 25.36
C SER A 391 -17.40 -8.61 24.07
N VAL A 392 -17.33 -7.29 24.17
CA VAL A 392 -17.52 -6.29 23.12
C VAL A 392 -16.39 -5.26 23.23
N TYR A 393 -15.58 -5.13 22.20
CA TYR A 393 -14.56 -4.08 22.12
C TYR A 393 -14.78 -3.20 20.90
N ILE A 394 -14.71 -1.89 21.10
CA ILE A 394 -14.91 -0.90 20.04
C ILE A 394 -13.57 -0.32 19.62
N SER A 395 -13.24 -0.45 18.34
CA SER A 395 -12.09 0.23 17.71
C SER A 395 -12.56 1.01 16.49
N GLY A 396 -12.63 2.34 16.63
CA GLY A 396 -13.11 3.23 15.57
C GLY A 396 -14.53 2.86 15.10
N PRO A 397 -14.74 2.53 13.81
CA PRO A 397 -16.04 2.17 13.26
C PRO A 397 -16.39 0.67 13.41
N PHE A 398 -15.60 -0.12 14.12
CA PHE A 398 -15.79 -1.56 14.26
C PHE A 398 -16.03 -1.96 15.72
N ALA A 399 -16.89 -2.96 15.91
CA ALA A 399 -17.03 -3.70 17.15
C ALA A 399 -16.53 -5.14 16.95
N TYR A 400 -15.72 -5.62 17.87
CA TYR A 400 -15.25 -7.01 17.95
C TYR A 400 -16.03 -7.70 19.06
N LEU A 401 -16.69 -8.82 18.72
CA LEU A 401 -17.54 -9.55 19.64
C LEU A 401 -16.94 -10.93 19.91
N GLY A 402 -16.74 -11.24 21.18
CA GLY A 402 -16.35 -12.57 21.64
C GLY A 402 -17.59 -13.37 22.01
N THR A 403 -17.71 -14.59 21.47
CA THR A 403 -18.90 -15.44 21.64
C THR A 403 -18.55 -16.82 22.18
N GLU A 404 -19.58 -17.55 22.66
CA GLU A 404 -19.49 -18.96 23.03
C GLU A 404 -19.58 -19.93 21.84
N ASP A 405 -19.83 -19.43 20.62
CA ASP A 405 -19.73 -20.27 19.41
C ASP A 405 -18.27 -20.66 19.13
N SER A 406 -17.84 -21.83 19.58
CA SER A 406 -16.51 -22.39 19.23
C SER A 406 -16.27 -22.55 17.72
N ALA A 407 -17.30 -22.49 16.87
CA ALA A 407 -17.14 -22.49 15.41
C ALA A 407 -16.88 -21.08 14.84
N ASN A 408 -17.33 -20.01 15.50
CA ASN A 408 -17.22 -18.61 15.08
C ASN A 408 -17.00 -17.68 16.29
N SER A 409 -15.95 -17.92 17.06
CA SER A 409 -15.82 -17.31 18.37
C SER A 409 -15.51 -15.81 18.38
N LEU A 410 -15.06 -15.24 17.25
CA LEU A 410 -14.89 -13.81 17.05
C LEU A 410 -15.76 -13.31 15.89
N TYR A 411 -16.58 -12.30 16.12
CA TYR A 411 -17.28 -11.56 15.06
C TYR A 411 -16.73 -10.13 14.93
N VAL A 412 -16.65 -9.63 13.70
CA VAL A 412 -16.37 -8.21 13.40
C VAL A 412 -17.61 -7.56 12.84
N VAL A 413 -18.06 -6.48 13.46
CA VAL A 413 -19.29 -5.76 13.12
C VAL A 413 -18.97 -4.32 12.75
N ASN A 414 -19.49 -3.85 11.62
CA ASN A 414 -19.48 -2.43 11.28
C ASN A 414 -20.50 -1.69 12.14
N ILE A 415 -20.06 -0.68 12.87
CA ILE A 415 -20.87 0.20 13.71
C ILE A 415 -20.75 1.69 13.31
N SER A 416 -20.30 1.96 12.07
CA SER A 416 -20.25 3.33 11.52
C SER A 416 -21.60 4.05 11.55
N ASP A 417 -22.68 3.28 11.42
CA ASP A 417 -24.05 3.70 11.69
C ASP A 417 -24.62 2.83 12.83
N PRO A 418 -24.62 3.32 14.08
CA PRO A 418 -25.08 2.56 15.24
C PRO A 418 -26.55 2.13 15.19
N GLU A 419 -27.38 2.77 14.36
CA GLU A 419 -28.78 2.38 14.17
C GLU A 419 -28.92 1.24 13.13
N ASN A 420 -27.90 1.04 12.28
CA ASN A 420 -27.88 0.02 11.24
C ASN A 420 -26.54 -0.75 11.22
N PRO A 421 -26.14 -1.40 12.31
CA PRO A 421 -24.90 -2.15 12.36
C PRO A 421 -24.99 -3.42 11.47
N SER A 422 -23.85 -3.91 10.99
CA SER A 422 -23.80 -5.09 10.11
C SER A 422 -22.57 -5.96 10.36
N VAL A 423 -22.76 -7.28 10.44
CA VAL A 423 -21.65 -8.25 10.50
C VAL A 423 -20.83 -8.18 9.21
N ILE A 424 -19.51 -8.06 9.37
CA ILE A 424 -18.54 -8.06 8.26
C ILE A 424 -18.04 -9.48 8.02
N THR A 425 -17.57 -10.14 9.07
CA THR A 425 -16.94 -11.45 9.01
C THR A 425 -16.92 -12.10 10.40
N SER A 426 -16.63 -13.39 10.44
CA SER A 426 -16.37 -14.16 11.65
C SER A 426 -15.06 -14.94 11.52
N LEU A 427 -14.44 -15.26 12.65
CA LEU A 427 -13.21 -16.03 12.74
C LEU A 427 -13.31 -17.01 13.91
N ASN A 428 -12.89 -18.25 13.67
CA ASN A 428 -12.67 -19.22 14.74
C ASN A 428 -11.27 -19.01 15.33
N VAL A 429 -11.18 -18.66 16.62
CA VAL A 429 -9.89 -18.49 17.31
C VAL A 429 -9.45 -19.74 18.09
N GLY A 430 -10.18 -20.85 18.00
CA GLY A 430 -9.86 -22.12 18.65
C GLY A 430 -10.33 -22.20 20.11
N GLY A 431 -11.47 -21.56 20.40
CA GLY A 431 -12.17 -21.63 21.68
C GLY A 431 -13.13 -20.47 21.90
N GLU A 432 -13.93 -20.56 22.97
CA GLU A 432 -14.89 -19.53 23.39
C GLU A 432 -14.15 -18.31 23.93
N ILE A 433 -14.58 -17.11 23.55
CA ILE A 433 -13.93 -15.87 24.01
C ILE A 433 -14.68 -15.35 25.25
N GLN A 434 -13.95 -15.16 26.34
CA GLN A 434 -14.49 -14.67 27.62
C GLN A 434 -14.24 -13.17 27.80
N ASP A 435 -13.17 -12.68 27.19
CA ASP A 435 -12.79 -11.27 27.23
C ASP A 435 -11.85 -10.94 26.07
N LEU A 436 -11.84 -9.69 25.62
CA LEU A 436 -10.98 -9.25 24.54
C LEU A 436 -10.49 -7.81 24.71
N VAL A 437 -9.26 -7.58 24.26
CA VAL A 437 -8.64 -6.25 24.21
C VAL A 437 -7.92 -6.10 22.88
N VAL A 438 -8.02 -4.92 22.27
CA VAL A 438 -7.23 -4.58 21.09
C VAL A 438 -6.07 -3.68 21.52
N GLN A 439 -4.86 -4.06 21.13
CA GLN A 439 -3.68 -3.24 21.23
C GLN A 439 -3.00 -3.13 19.86
N ASP A 440 -2.92 -1.90 19.36
CA ASP A 440 -2.51 -1.58 17.99
C ASP A 440 -3.29 -2.39 16.93
N SER A 441 -2.61 -3.27 16.21
CA SER A 441 -3.16 -4.11 15.14
C SER A 441 -3.57 -5.51 15.62
N TYR A 442 -3.44 -5.80 16.92
CA TYR A 442 -3.67 -7.12 17.48
C TYR A 442 -4.79 -7.13 18.50
N LEU A 443 -5.72 -8.05 18.33
CA LEU A 443 -6.71 -8.40 19.32
C LEU A 443 -6.20 -9.59 20.13
N TYR A 444 -6.19 -9.44 21.45
CA TYR A 444 -5.90 -10.51 22.39
C TYR A 444 -7.20 -10.97 23.03
N ALA A 445 -7.48 -12.26 22.96
CA ALA A 445 -8.68 -12.86 23.50
C ALA A 445 -8.33 -13.82 24.63
N ALA A 446 -8.97 -13.66 25.78
CA ALA A 446 -8.98 -14.65 26.84
C ALA A 446 -9.89 -15.80 26.40
N VAL A 447 -9.33 -17.00 26.24
CA VAL A 447 -10.02 -18.13 25.61
C VAL A 447 -10.29 -19.27 26.58
N ASP A 448 -11.51 -19.83 26.52
CA ASP A 448 -11.91 -21.07 27.16
C ASP A 448 -11.97 -22.23 26.16
N GLU A 449 -10.84 -22.87 25.92
CA GLU A 449 -10.80 -24.20 25.31
C GLU A 449 -9.47 -24.90 25.60
N GLN A 450 -9.50 -26.18 25.99
CA GLN A 450 -8.31 -27.07 26.09
C GLN A 450 -7.09 -26.52 26.87
N ASN A 451 -7.30 -25.57 27.80
CA ASN A 451 -6.25 -24.81 28.53
C ASN A 451 -5.43 -23.82 27.68
N VAL A 452 -5.94 -23.39 26.51
CA VAL A 452 -5.32 -22.32 25.70
C VAL A 452 -5.20 -21.07 26.55
N GLY A 453 -6.28 -20.45 27.00
CA GLY A 453 -6.20 -19.28 27.89
C GLY A 453 -5.90 -17.95 27.19
N LEU A 454 -5.13 -17.93 26.09
CA LEU A 454 -4.91 -16.73 25.27
C LEU A 454 -4.83 -17.05 23.77
N ALA A 455 -5.54 -16.27 22.97
CA ALA A 455 -5.39 -16.20 21.51
C ALA A 455 -4.98 -14.79 21.07
N ALA A 456 -4.16 -14.68 20.03
CA ALA A 456 -3.81 -13.42 19.39
C ALA A 456 -4.26 -13.42 17.93
N VAL A 457 -4.94 -12.35 17.52
CA VAL A 457 -5.55 -12.20 16.19
C VAL A 457 -5.05 -10.90 15.57
N ASN A 458 -4.54 -10.95 14.34
CA ASN A 458 -4.25 -9.75 13.57
C ASN A 458 -5.57 -9.18 13.04
N VAL A 459 -5.86 -7.94 13.43
CA VAL A 459 -7.07 -7.19 13.06
C VAL A 459 -6.75 -5.91 12.29
N SER A 460 -5.52 -5.78 11.78
CA SER A 460 -5.10 -4.65 10.92
C SER A 460 -6.01 -4.46 9.70
N ASN A 461 -6.51 -5.57 9.16
CA ASN A 461 -7.60 -5.59 8.20
C ASN A 461 -8.89 -6.16 8.85
N PRO A 462 -9.83 -5.32 9.31
CA PRO A 462 -11.05 -5.78 9.95
C PRO A 462 -11.99 -6.56 9.02
N PHE A 463 -11.78 -6.50 7.69
CA PHE A 463 -12.54 -7.30 6.73
C PHE A 463 -12.02 -8.73 6.58
N SER A 464 -10.79 -9.00 7.04
CA SER A 464 -10.16 -10.32 6.94
C SER A 464 -9.18 -10.53 8.11
N PRO A 465 -9.69 -10.62 9.37
CA PRO A 465 -8.85 -10.89 10.52
C PRO A 465 -8.26 -12.31 10.44
N THR A 466 -7.05 -12.48 10.96
CA THR A 466 -6.33 -13.77 10.92
C THR A 466 -5.82 -14.17 12.30
N LEU A 467 -6.06 -15.42 12.69
CA LEU A 467 -5.49 -15.99 13.92
C LEU A 467 -3.97 -16.10 13.75
N VAL A 468 -3.22 -15.47 14.65
CA VAL A 468 -1.75 -15.50 14.67
C VAL A 468 -1.28 -16.73 15.43
N TYR A 469 -1.68 -16.85 16.70
CA TYR A 469 -1.33 -17.97 17.55
C TYR A 469 -2.32 -18.18 18.69
N ASN A 470 -2.29 -19.39 19.23
CA ASN A 470 -2.89 -19.77 20.51
C ASN A 470 -1.77 -20.15 21.49
N LEU A 471 -1.84 -19.67 22.72
CA LEU A 471 -0.79 -19.85 23.72
C LEU A 471 -1.37 -20.51 24.96
N ASP A 472 -1.07 -21.80 25.20
CA ASP A 472 -1.45 -22.55 26.41
C ASP A 472 -0.83 -21.92 27.68
N LEU A 473 -1.68 -21.26 28.46
CA LEU A 473 -1.33 -20.67 29.77
C LEU A 473 -1.62 -21.61 30.95
N THR A 474 -2.07 -22.84 30.66
CA THR A 474 -2.44 -23.93 31.58
C THR A 474 -3.67 -23.67 32.46
N GLY A 475 -4.61 -22.88 31.97
CA GLY A 475 -5.94 -22.63 32.54
C GLY A 475 -6.85 -21.88 31.54
N LYS A 476 -8.15 -21.78 31.83
CA LYS A 476 -9.09 -20.95 31.06
C LYS A 476 -8.77 -19.48 31.31
N GLY A 477 -8.70 -18.69 30.24
CA GLY A 477 -8.60 -17.23 30.31
C GLY A 477 -9.95 -16.65 30.70
N THR A 478 -9.96 -15.68 31.60
CA THR A 478 -11.21 -15.08 32.13
C THR A 478 -11.30 -13.58 31.89
N GLY A 479 -10.17 -12.89 31.86
CA GLY A 479 -10.08 -11.45 31.67
C GLY A 479 -8.75 -11.07 31.03
N VAL A 480 -8.74 -10.01 30.24
CA VAL A 480 -7.53 -9.57 29.53
C VAL A 480 -7.45 -8.05 29.42
N ASP A 481 -6.27 -7.52 29.66
CA ASP A 481 -5.95 -6.11 29.40
C ASP A 481 -4.52 -6.00 28.85
N ALA A 482 -4.18 -4.89 28.21
CA ALA A 482 -2.89 -4.71 27.55
C ALA A 482 -2.34 -3.29 27.69
N ASP A 483 -1.02 -3.20 27.80
CA ASP A 483 -0.26 -1.96 27.62
C ASP A 483 0.60 -2.03 26.34
N GLU A 484 1.43 -1.00 26.09
CA GLU A 484 2.28 -0.91 24.89
C GLU A 484 3.23 -2.11 24.70
N ASN A 485 3.55 -2.85 25.77
CA ASN A 485 4.57 -3.89 25.77
C ASN A 485 4.05 -5.26 26.22
N TYR A 486 3.00 -5.31 27.04
CA TYR A 486 2.54 -6.54 27.69
C TYR A 486 1.02 -6.71 27.63
N VAL A 487 0.61 -7.97 27.57
CA VAL A 487 -0.74 -8.47 27.72
C VAL A 487 -0.84 -9.16 29.07
N TYR A 488 -1.86 -8.81 29.82
CA TYR A 488 -2.13 -9.26 31.18
C TYR A 488 -3.40 -10.10 31.14
N VAL A 489 -3.29 -11.37 31.52
CA VAL A 489 -4.39 -12.34 31.40
C VAL A 489 -4.69 -12.93 32.77
N THR A 490 -5.94 -12.89 33.19
CA THR A 490 -6.37 -13.64 34.38
C THR A 490 -6.81 -15.04 34.02
N LEU A 491 -6.53 -15.99 34.92
CA LEU A 491 -6.85 -17.41 34.72
C LEU A 491 -7.78 -17.94 35.80
N ASP A 492 -8.57 -18.95 35.43
CA ASP A 492 -9.44 -19.74 36.31
C ASP A 492 -8.68 -20.81 37.13
N THR A 493 -7.37 -20.62 37.37
CA THR A 493 -6.57 -21.61 38.10
C THR A 493 -5.90 -21.03 39.34
N ASN A 494 -5.97 -21.81 40.43
CA ASN A 494 -5.22 -21.51 41.64
C ASN A 494 -3.71 -21.51 41.33
N ASN A 495 -2.98 -20.50 41.83
CA ASN A 495 -1.53 -20.28 41.69
C ASN A 495 -1.03 -19.54 40.44
N LYS A 496 -1.90 -19.15 39.49
CA LYS A 496 -1.51 -18.37 38.30
C LYS A 496 -2.47 -17.22 37.96
N GLY A 497 -3.26 -16.76 38.93
CA GLY A 497 -4.42 -15.89 38.67
C GLY A 497 -4.14 -14.57 37.92
N LEU A 498 -2.88 -14.13 37.79
CA LEU A 498 -2.44 -13.22 36.72
C LEU A 498 -1.26 -13.84 35.96
N VAL A 499 -1.32 -13.81 34.63
CA VAL A 499 -0.21 -14.13 33.73
C VAL A 499 0.14 -12.90 32.91
N ILE A 500 1.44 -12.66 32.72
CA ILE A 500 1.96 -11.59 31.87
C ILE A 500 2.61 -12.25 30.66
N VAL A 501 2.23 -11.78 29.47
CA VAL A 501 2.75 -12.17 28.16
C VAL A 501 3.20 -10.87 27.48
N GLY A 502 4.24 -10.86 26.65
CA GLY A 502 4.53 -9.66 25.85
C GLY A 502 3.57 -9.55 24.67
N VAL A 503 3.42 -8.35 24.13
CA VAL A 503 2.65 -8.14 22.88
C VAL A 503 3.30 -8.86 21.69
N THR A 504 2.48 -9.26 20.72
CA THR A 504 2.89 -9.79 19.42
C THR A 504 3.81 -8.80 18.72
N GLN A 505 4.94 -9.31 18.22
CA GLN A 505 5.86 -8.53 17.41
C GLN A 505 5.77 -8.97 15.96
N ALA A 506 5.69 -8.00 15.06
CA ALA A 506 5.70 -8.23 13.63
C ALA A 506 7.00 -7.68 13.05
N SER A 507 7.69 -8.49 12.27
CA SER A 507 8.87 -8.07 11.51
C SER A 507 8.77 -8.58 10.09
N ILE A 508 9.19 -7.76 9.14
CA ILE A 508 9.26 -8.19 7.74
C ILE A 508 10.52 -9.04 7.58
N VAL A 509 10.43 -10.17 6.88
CA VAL A 509 11.61 -10.99 6.56
C VAL A 509 12.66 -10.14 5.84
N LEU A 510 13.95 -10.38 6.13
CA LEU A 510 15.03 -9.54 5.60
C LEU A 510 15.26 -9.70 4.10
N SER A 511 14.88 -10.85 3.53
CA SER A 511 15.06 -11.15 2.11
C SER A 511 14.09 -12.21 1.63
N GLY A 512 13.70 -12.16 0.37
CA GLY A 512 12.82 -13.13 -0.27
C GLY A 512 13.03 -13.18 -1.78
N THR A 513 12.52 -14.24 -2.41
CA THR A 513 12.62 -14.40 -3.87
C THR A 513 11.31 -14.87 -4.50
N PHE A 514 11.06 -14.39 -5.72
CA PHE A 514 9.94 -14.83 -6.55
C PHE A 514 10.47 -15.31 -7.90
N GLU A 515 10.10 -16.53 -8.30
CA GLU A 515 10.36 -17.07 -9.65
C GLU A 515 9.07 -17.04 -10.47
N SER A 516 9.10 -16.34 -11.62
CA SER A 516 7.94 -16.24 -12.49
C SER A 516 7.52 -17.59 -13.08
N SER A 517 6.27 -17.68 -13.55
CA SER A 517 5.87 -18.79 -14.41
C SER A 517 6.66 -18.80 -15.73
N VAL A 518 6.69 -19.95 -16.41
CA VAL A 518 7.38 -20.08 -17.70
C VAL A 518 6.57 -19.38 -18.79
N PHE A 519 7.19 -18.42 -19.47
CA PHE A 519 6.59 -17.77 -20.64
C PHE A 519 7.10 -18.36 -21.95
N ASP A 520 6.21 -18.51 -22.94
CA ASP A 520 6.50 -18.96 -24.30
C ASP A 520 6.25 -17.80 -25.29
N THR A 521 7.29 -17.32 -25.96
CA THR A 521 7.19 -16.24 -26.95
C THR A 521 6.52 -16.67 -28.24
N ASN A 522 6.23 -17.97 -28.41
CA ASN A 522 5.74 -18.61 -29.62
C ASN A 522 6.67 -18.45 -30.85
N SER A 523 7.92 -18.03 -30.66
CA SER A 523 8.92 -17.94 -31.72
C SER A 523 10.05 -18.95 -31.54
N THR A 524 10.57 -19.47 -32.65
CA THR A 524 11.80 -20.26 -32.64
C THR A 524 13.06 -19.41 -32.40
N PHE A 525 12.97 -18.09 -32.58
CA PHE A 525 14.07 -17.16 -32.34
C PHE A 525 13.53 -15.82 -31.81
N THR A 526 13.68 -15.54 -30.52
CA THR A 526 13.29 -14.25 -29.93
C THR A 526 14.51 -13.42 -29.57
N ARG A 527 14.43 -12.10 -29.74
CA ARG A 527 15.35 -11.18 -29.08
C ARG A 527 14.67 -10.55 -27.88
N TYR A 528 15.22 -10.77 -26.69
CA TYR A 528 14.78 -10.05 -25.49
C TYR A 528 15.45 -8.68 -25.45
N ASN A 529 14.65 -7.62 -25.27
CA ASN A 529 15.15 -6.25 -25.35
C ASN A 529 15.52 -5.73 -23.96
N PHE A 530 14.57 -5.69 -23.03
CA PHE A 530 14.78 -5.21 -21.66
C PHE A 530 13.75 -5.81 -20.70
N ILE A 531 14.08 -5.76 -19.41
CA ILE A 531 13.15 -6.02 -18.31
C ILE A 531 12.84 -4.70 -17.60
N GLU A 532 11.58 -4.49 -17.27
CA GLU A 532 11.04 -3.30 -16.63
C GLU A 532 10.15 -3.75 -15.48
N TRP A 533 10.16 -3.02 -14.38
CA TRP A 533 9.26 -3.26 -13.26
C TRP A 533 8.82 -1.92 -12.66
N ASP A 534 7.62 -1.92 -12.09
CA ASP A 534 7.11 -0.84 -11.26
C ASP A 534 7.15 -1.29 -9.81
N HIS A 535 7.82 -0.50 -8.96
CA HIS A 535 7.96 -0.79 -7.55
C HIS A 535 7.90 0.45 -6.67
N VAL A 536 7.56 0.22 -5.41
CA VAL A 536 7.67 1.21 -4.34
C VAL A 536 8.97 0.93 -3.58
N GLU A 537 9.89 1.88 -3.63
CA GLU A 537 11.12 1.82 -2.82
C GLU A 537 10.83 2.09 -1.35
N VAL A 538 11.60 1.42 -0.50
CA VAL A 538 11.56 1.63 0.95
C VAL A 538 12.98 1.85 1.48
N PRO A 539 13.16 2.59 2.60
CA PRO A 539 14.47 2.78 3.19
C PRO A 539 15.18 1.46 3.49
N GLY A 540 16.40 1.29 3.01
CA GLY A 540 17.18 0.07 3.24
C GLY A 540 16.69 -1.18 2.50
N GLY A 541 15.63 -1.07 1.69
CA GLY A 541 15.19 -2.14 0.80
C GLY A 541 15.84 -2.07 -0.57
N ASP A 542 15.94 -3.23 -1.23
CA ASP A 542 16.53 -3.37 -2.57
C ASP A 542 15.70 -4.34 -3.42
N VAL A 543 15.60 -4.07 -4.72
CA VAL A 543 14.86 -4.89 -5.68
C VAL A 543 15.78 -5.21 -6.85
N ARG A 544 16.00 -6.50 -7.07
CA ARG A 544 16.96 -7.00 -8.06
C ARG A 544 16.37 -8.12 -8.88
N PHE A 545 16.76 -8.21 -10.13
CA PHE A 545 16.28 -9.25 -11.05
C PHE A 545 17.41 -10.08 -11.64
N GLN A 546 17.10 -11.33 -11.95
CA GLN A 546 17.84 -12.14 -12.92
C GLN A 546 16.87 -12.74 -13.93
N ILE A 547 17.38 -13.11 -15.10
CA ILE A 547 16.58 -13.73 -16.16
C ILE A 547 17.27 -15.01 -16.65
N ARG A 548 16.49 -15.95 -17.15
CA ARG A 548 17.01 -17.11 -17.87
C ARG A 548 16.16 -17.39 -19.11
N THR A 549 16.79 -17.93 -20.15
CA THR A 549 16.15 -18.19 -21.44
C THR A 549 16.54 -19.56 -21.99
N ALA A 550 15.67 -20.18 -22.79
CA ALA A 550 15.97 -21.46 -23.46
C ALA A 550 15.12 -21.70 -24.72
N SER A 551 15.52 -22.66 -25.55
CA SER A 551 14.72 -23.15 -26.70
C SER A 551 13.57 -24.09 -26.31
N SER A 552 13.59 -24.66 -25.11
CA SER A 552 12.57 -25.60 -24.62
C SER A 552 12.34 -25.43 -23.12
N VAL A 553 11.14 -25.77 -22.65
CA VAL A 553 10.80 -25.76 -21.22
C VAL A 553 11.77 -26.62 -20.39
N GLY A 554 12.16 -27.79 -20.90
CA GLY A 554 13.12 -28.67 -20.23
C GLY A 554 14.55 -28.12 -20.22
N GLY A 555 14.94 -27.27 -21.18
CA GLY A 555 16.22 -26.58 -21.16
C GLY A 555 16.24 -25.43 -20.15
N LEU A 556 15.08 -24.78 -19.95
CA LEU A 556 14.94 -23.63 -19.06
C LEU A 556 15.19 -24.00 -17.59
N SER A 557 14.74 -25.18 -17.15
CA SER A 557 14.96 -25.65 -15.77
C SER A 557 16.43 -25.84 -15.41
N SER A 558 17.29 -26.10 -16.41
CA SER A 558 18.75 -26.19 -16.25
C SER A 558 19.51 -24.93 -16.67
N ALA A 559 18.82 -23.90 -17.19
CA ALA A 559 19.45 -22.67 -17.64
C ALA A 559 19.89 -21.82 -16.45
N THR A 560 21.02 -21.14 -16.60
CA THR A 560 21.57 -20.26 -15.56
C THR A 560 20.73 -18.99 -15.46
N TRP A 561 20.43 -18.56 -14.23
CA TRP A 561 19.96 -17.21 -13.96
C TRP A 561 21.10 -16.23 -14.18
N VAL A 562 20.90 -15.21 -15.01
CA VAL A 562 21.93 -14.22 -15.35
C VAL A 562 21.45 -12.80 -15.15
N GLY A 563 22.39 -11.91 -14.79
CA GLY A 563 22.23 -10.46 -14.78
C GLY A 563 22.71 -9.80 -16.09
N PRO A 564 22.90 -8.47 -16.10
CA PRO A 564 23.20 -7.70 -17.31
C PRO A 564 24.59 -7.97 -17.92
N ASP A 565 25.49 -8.65 -17.21
CA ASP A 565 26.79 -9.07 -17.78
C ASP A 565 26.77 -10.49 -18.38
N GLY A 566 25.61 -11.15 -18.36
CA GLY A 566 25.45 -12.53 -18.83
C GLY A 566 26.00 -13.60 -17.87
N THR A 567 26.33 -13.23 -16.64
CA THR A 567 26.78 -14.15 -15.58
C THR A 567 25.75 -14.22 -14.44
N ASN A 568 25.86 -15.25 -13.59
CA ASN A 568 25.01 -15.41 -12.42
C ASN A 568 25.44 -14.58 -11.20
N ALA A 569 26.52 -13.79 -11.33
CA ALA A 569 27.07 -12.98 -10.24
C ALA A 569 26.53 -11.55 -10.22
N THR A 570 25.81 -11.13 -11.25
CA THR A 570 25.22 -9.79 -11.37
C THR A 570 23.70 -9.84 -11.39
N TYR A 571 23.09 -8.68 -11.19
CA TYR A 571 21.65 -8.49 -11.15
C TYR A 571 21.26 -7.29 -11.99
N TYR A 572 20.04 -7.31 -12.52
CA TYR A 572 19.40 -6.11 -13.04
C TYR A 572 18.90 -5.31 -11.85
N GLU A 573 19.52 -4.16 -11.61
CA GLU A 573 19.21 -3.24 -10.50
C GLU A 573 18.42 -2.02 -11.00
N ASP A 574 18.58 -1.66 -12.28
CA ASP A 574 17.86 -0.57 -12.92
C ASP A 574 16.79 -1.08 -13.90
N SER A 575 15.58 -0.53 -13.79
CA SER A 575 14.49 -0.80 -14.72
C SER A 575 14.85 -0.37 -16.15
N ARG A 576 14.41 -1.15 -17.15
CA ARG A 576 14.73 -1.00 -18.58
C ARG A 576 16.21 -1.23 -18.94
N THR A 577 16.95 -1.94 -18.10
CA THR A 577 18.30 -2.42 -18.47
C THR A 577 18.21 -3.49 -19.59
N PRO A 578 19.05 -3.41 -20.64
CA PRO A 578 19.01 -4.38 -21.74
C PRO A 578 19.23 -5.82 -21.30
N ILE A 579 18.37 -6.74 -21.73
CA ILE A 579 18.50 -8.16 -21.39
C ILE A 579 19.69 -8.77 -22.12
N VAL A 580 20.59 -9.38 -21.35
CA VAL A 580 21.65 -10.26 -21.83
C VAL A 580 21.29 -11.70 -21.49
N ILE A 581 21.39 -12.59 -22.49
CA ILE A 581 21.15 -14.02 -22.32
C ILE A 581 22.42 -14.73 -21.87
N ASP A 582 22.27 -15.84 -21.15
CA ASP A 582 23.38 -16.73 -20.78
C ASP A 582 24.13 -17.16 -22.06
N PRO A 583 25.45 -16.89 -22.19
CA PRO A 583 26.24 -17.30 -23.34
C PRO A 583 26.27 -18.82 -23.59
N ALA A 584 26.02 -19.62 -22.55
CA ALA A 584 25.93 -21.07 -22.62
C ALA A 584 24.50 -21.57 -22.91
N ALA A 585 23.47 -20.71 -22.82
CA ALA A 585 22.09 -21.11 -23.09
C ALA A 585 21.90 -21.38 -24.59
N SER A 586 21.25 -22.51 -24.89
CA SER A 586 20.79 -22.82 -26.24
C SER A 586 19.33 -22.39 -26.38
N GLY A 587 19.10 -21.26 -27.05
CA GLY A 587 17.77 -20.86 -27.50
C GLY A 587 17.11 -19.71 -26.79
N VAL A 588 16.10 -19.16 -27.47
CA VAL A 588 15.49 -17.88 -27.15
C VAL A 588 13.97 -17.92 -27.37
N ARG A 589 13.30 -18.99 -26.95
CA ARG A 589 11.82 -19.10 -27.08
C ARG A 589 11.11 -18.92 -25.74
N TYR A 590 11.67 -19.53 -24.72
CA TYR A 590 11.12 -19.51 -23.38
C TYR A 590 11.97 -18.61 -22.50
N PHE A 591 11.34 -17.93 -21.55
CA PHE A 591 12.05 -17.23 -20.48
C PHE A 591 11.32 -17.35 -19.15
N GLN A 592 12.08 -17.06 -18.09
CA GLN A 592 11.59 -16.75 -16.75
C GLN A 592 12.43 -15.62 -16.18
N TYR A 593 11.84 -14.83 -15.30
CA TYR A 593 12.56 -13.88 -14.46
C TYR A 593 12.49 -14.31 -13.00
N LYS A 594 13.50 -13.90 -12.24
CA LYS A 594 13.59 -14.11 -10.80
C LYS A 594 13.79 -12.77 -10.13
N VAL A 595 12.97 -12.49 -9.14
CA VAL A 595 13.02 -11.31 -8.29
C VAL A 595 13.75 -11.67 -7.00
N PHE A 596 14.56 -10.74 -6.52
CA PHE A 596 15.14 -10.74 -5.20
C PHE A 596 14.74 -9.42 -4.54
N ILE A 597 14.09 -9.52 -3.38
CA ILE A 597 13.75 -8.36 -2.56
C ILE A 597 14.50 -8.48 -1.24
N ASP A 598 15.12 -7.38 -0.81
CA ASP A 598 15.71 -7.23 0.53
C ASP A 598 14.97 -6.12 1.28
N SER A 599 14.94 -6.19 2.62
CA SER A 599 14.32 -5.17 3.50
C SER A 599 15.23 -4.76 4.65
N ASP A 600 14.83 -3.68 5.35
CA ASP A 600 15.39 -3.26 6.63
C ASP A 600 14.77 -3.98 7.85
N GLY A 601 13.84 -4.92 7.61
CA GLY A 601 13.05 -5.62 8.64
C GLY A 601 11.81 -4.87 9.10
N ALA A 602 11.62 -3.61 8.66
CA ALA A 602 10.47 -2.78 9.02
C ALA A 602 9.55 -2.48 7.83
N ASN A 603 10.10 -2.36 6.62
CA ASN A 603 9.35 -2.06 5.40
C ASN A 603 9.74 -3.01 4.27
N SER A 604 8.76 -3.52 3.50
CA SER A 604 9.02 -4.33 2.31
C SER A 604 8.92 -3.49 1.04
N PRO A 605 9.88 -3.56 0.11
CA PRO A 605 9.65 -3.11 -1.26
C PRO A 605 8.46 -3.86 -1.89
N VAL A 606 7.60 -3.13 -2.59
CA VAL A 606 6.40 -3.67 -3.23
C VAL A 606 6.58 -3.60 -4.74
N ILE A 607 6.41 -4.72 -5.45
CA ILE A 607 6.45 -4.75 -6.92
C ILE A 607 5.02 -4.88 -7.45
N ASN A 608 4.57 -3.87 -8.18
CA ASN A 608 3.21 -3.82 -8.72
C ASN A 608 3.12 -4.46 -10.10
N SER A 609 4.20 -4.41 -10.88
CA SER A 609 4.22 -5.03 -12.20
C SER A 609 5.62 -5.39 -12.66
N VAL A 610 5.70 -6.41 -13.52
CA VAL A 610 6.91 -6.76 -14.26
C VAL A 610 6.57 -6.86 -15.74
N ARG A 611 7.39 -6.22 -16.57
CA ARG A 611 7.30 -6.23 -18.03
C ARG A 611 8.60 -6.73 -18.63
N VAL A 612 8.50 -7.68 -19.55
CA VAL A 612 9.62 -8.09 -20.40
C VAL A 612 9.26 -7.81 -21.85
N ASN A 613 10.02 -6.92 -22.48
CA ASN A 613 9.85 -6.57 -23.88
C ASN A 613 10.72 -7.46 -24.76
N PHE A 614 10.16 -8.01 -25.83
CA PHE A 614 10.87 -8.93 -26.71
C PHE A 614 10.39 -8.82 -28.17
N ILE A 615 11.17 -9.35 -29.11
CA ILE A 615 10.84 -9.39 -30.54
C ILE A 615 10.92 -10.84 -31.02
N PRO A 616 9.78 -11.48 -31.36
CA PRO A 616 9.72 -12.85 -31.86
C PRO A 616 10.23 -13.01 -33.31
#